data_AF-A0A1V2LG35-F1
#
_entry.id   AF-A0A1V2LG35-F1
#
_cell.length_a   1.000
_cell.length_b   1.000
_cell.length_c   1.000
_cell.angle_alpha   90.00
_cell.angle_beta   90.00
_cell.angle_gamma   90.00
#
_symmetry.space_group_name_H-M   'P 1'
#
loop_
_entity.id
_entity.type
_entity.pdbx_description
1 polymer ?
#
loop_
_entity_poly.entity_id
_entity_poly.type
_entity_poly.pdbx_seq_one_letter_code
_entity_poly.pdbx_strand_id
1 'polypeptide(L)'
;MNVDDLENDEFLSIPIKFEKWIIDGDFNKIHETLVSKHKFPCKEFNIFEDELLNSMRLNIANNLETVYRQLPIENLRILLFLKEISQVHEFVENFNWKLVNGVVYFEKQNKTVLDETNQIDEINDEKSIIRNSLIYATEMERII
;
A
#
# COMPACT_ATOMS: atom_id res chain seq x y z
N MET A 1 5.57 -23.17 25.84
CA MET A 1 4.65 -22.83 24.75
C MET A 1 5.50 -22.78 23.49
N ASN A 2 5.45 -23.81 22.65
CA ASN A 2 6.18 -23.81 21.39
C ASN A 2 5.40 -22.95 20.38
N VAL A 3 6.08 -22.30 19.43
CA VAL A 3 5.43 -21.45 18.41
C VAL A 3 4.46 -22.27 17.56
N ASP A 4 4.79 -23.54 17.32
CA ASP A 4 3.94 -24.49 16.60
C ASP A 4 2.61 -24.78 17.32
N ASP A 5 2.56 -24.68 18.65
CA ASP A 5 1.31 -24.90 19.40
C ASP A 5 0.31 -23.75 19.17
N LEU A 6 0.81 -22.56 18.83
CA LEU A 6 0.01 -21.35 18.59
C LEU A 6 -0.69 -21.38 17.22
N GLU A 7 -0.04 -21.95 16.21
CA GLU A 7 -0.60 -22.11 14.86
C GLU A 7 -1.67 -23.20 14.78
N ASN A 8 -1.66 -24.14 15.73
CA ASN A 8 -2.61 -25.24 15.82
C ASN A 8 -3.89 -24.89 16.58
N ASP A 9 -3.93 -23.76 17.30
CA ASP A 9 -5.13 -23.28 17.98
C ASP A 9 -6.13 -22.69 16.97
N GLU A 10 -7.38 -23.11 17.06
CA GLU A 10 -8.47 -22.71 16.17
C GLU A 10 -8.70 -21.20 16.19
N PHE A 11 -8.51 -20.54 17.34
CA PHE A 11 -8.75 -19.11 17.49
C PHE A 11 -7.53 -18.26 17.14
N LEU A 12 -6.32 -18.70 17.53
CA LEU A 12 -5.10 -17.93 17.34
C LEU A 12 -4.53 -18.09 15.93
N SER A 13 -4.83 -19.20 15.25
CA SER A 13 -4.37 -19.41 13.87
C SER A 13 -4.99 -18.43 12.88
N ILE A 14 -6.15 -17.85 13.17
CA ILE A 14 -6.84 -16.92 12.28
C ILE A 14 -6.07 -15.59 12.16
N PRO A 15 -5.82 -14.82 13.24
CA PRO A 15 -5.02 -13.59 13.14
C PRO A 15 -3.64 -13.81 12.53
N ILE A 16 -2.96 -14.93 12.86
CA ILE A 16 -1.64 -15.26 12.32
C ILE A 16 -1.69 -15.46 10.80
N LYS A 17 -2.68 -16.20 10.29
CA LYS A 17 -2.84 -16.41 8.84
C LYS A 17 -3.20 -15.12 8.12
N PHE A 18 -4.05 -14.30 8.71
CA PHE A 18 -4.43 -13.00 8.14
C PHE A 18 -3.23 -12.06 8.05
N GLU A 19 -2.44 -11.95 9.12
CA GLU A 19 -1.22 -11.13 9.13
C GLU A 19 -0.22 -11.61 8.07
N LYS A 20 0.00 -12.92 7.99
CA LYS A 20 0.84 -13.53 6.95
C LYS A 20 0.35 -13.19 5.54
N TRP A 21 -0.95 -13.32 5.27
CA TRP A 21 -1.50 -13.01 3.95
C TRP A 21 -1.41 -11.52 3.61
N ILE A 22 -1.52 -10.63 4.59
CA ILE A 22 -1.32 -9.18 4.40
C ILE A 22 0.13 -8.88 4.04
N ILE A 23 1.09 -9.54 4.70
CA ILE A 23 2.51 -9.41 4.40
C ILE A 23 2.85 -9.96 3.02
N ASP A 24 2.31 -11.14 2.68
CA ASP A 24 2.49 -11.76 1.37
C ASP A 24 1.78 -10.97 0.25
N GLY A 25 0.85 -10.08 0.59
CA GLY A 25 0.04 -9.30 -0.35
C GLY A 25 -1.07 -10.10 -1.04
N ASP A 26 -1.41 -11.29 -0.51
CA ASP A 26 -2.41 -12.18 -1.09
C ASP A 26 -3.82 -11.86 -0.56
N PHE A 27 -4.38 -10.75 -1.06
CA PHE A 27 -5.71 -10.29 -0.69
C PHE A 27 -6.84 -11.20 -1.20
N ASN A 28 -6.58 -12.03 -2.21
CA ASN A 28 -7.57 -12.97 -2.75
C ASN A 28 -7.99 -13.99 -1.68
N LYS A 29 -7.00 -14.59 -1.00
CA LYS A 29 -7.27 -15.57 0.08
C LYS A 29 -8.03 -14.97 1.24
N ILE A 30 -7.72 -13.71 1.58
CA ILE A 30 -8.39 -13.00 2.66
C ILE A 30 -9.86 -12.78 2.28
N HIS A 31 -10.12 -12.23 1.09
CA HIS A 31 -11.48 -12.01 0.60
C HIS A 31 -12.27 -13.33 0.51
N GLU A 32 -11.68 -14.40 -0.01
CA GLU A 32 -12.32 -15.73 -0.05
C GLU A 32 -12.64 -16.27 1.35
N THR A 33 -11.75 -16.06 2.32
CA THR A 33 -11.95 -16.50 3.71
C THR A 33 -13.05 -15.69 4.41
N LEU A 34 -13.13 -14.39 4.15
CA LEU A 34 -14.18 -13.51 4.68
C LEU A 34 -15.56 -13.84 4.09
N VAL A 35 -15.64 -13.99 2.75
CA VAL A 35 -16.88 -14.39 2.06
C VAL A 35 -17.35 -15.78 2.49
N SER A 36 -16.40 -16.68 2.76
CA SER A 36 -16.66 -18.00 3.32
C SER A 36 -16.93 -17.90 4.83
N LYS A 37 -18.00 -17.20 5.23
CA LYS A 37 -18.49 -16.97 6.60
C LYS A 37 -18.56 -18.19 7.53
N HIS A 38 -18.33 -19.38 7.02
CA HIS A 38 -18.37 -20.66 7.72
C HIS A 38 -17.08 -21.04 8.47
N LYS A 39 -16.01 -20.23 8.39
CA LYS A 39 -14.69 -20.57 8.96
C LYS A 39 -14.34 -19.89 10.28
N PHE A 40 -15.08 -18.88 10.73
CA PHE A 40 -14.76 -18.22 11.99
C PHE A 40 -15.45 -18.94 13.17
N PRO A 41 -14.69 -19.45 14.15
CA PRO A 41 -15.24 -20.11 15.32
C PRO A 41 -15.96 -19.12 16.27
N CYS A 42 -15.61 -17.82 16.22
CA CYS A 42 -16.26 -16.75 16.96
C CYS A 42 -17.07 -15.83 16.05
N LYS A 43 -18.31 -15.52 16.44
CA LYS A 43 -19.22 -14.63 15.69
C LYS A 43 -18.86 -13.16 15.83
N GLU A 44 -18.11 -12.83 16.88
CA GLU A 44 -17.63 -11.50 17.23
C GLU A 44 -16.64 -10.98 16.18
N PHE A 45 -15.92 -11.86 15.48
CA PHE A 45 -15.02 -11.46 14.39
C PHE A 45 -15.75 -10.81 13.21
N ASN A 46 -17.02 -11.11 13.01
CA ASN A 46 -17.80 -10.53 11.92
C ASN A 46 -17.98 -9.01 12.09
N ILE A 47 -17.83 -8.47 13.30
CA ILE A 47 -17.89 -7.02 13.54
C ILE A 47 -16.69 -6.31 12.87
N PHE A 48 -15.55 -6.98 12.80
CA PHE A 48 -14.31 -6.43 12.25
C PHE A 48 -14.14 -6.70 10.75
N GLU A 49 -14.96 -7.57 10.16
CA GLU A 49 -14.87 -7.93 8.74
C GLU A 49 -14.96 -6.70 7.84
N ASP A 50 -15.95 -5.83 8.09
CA ASP A 50 -16.18 -4.64 7.27
C ASP A 50 -15.03 -3.62 7.38
N GLU A 51 -14.53 -3.38 8.60
CA GLU A 51 -13.42 -2.45 8.84
C GLU A 51 -12.10 -2.96 8.22
N LEU A 52 -11.82 -4.25 8.41
CA LEU A 52 -10.64 -4.90 7.85
C LEU A 52 -10.63 -4.82 6.31
N LEU A 53 -11.77 -5.14 5.70
CA LEU A 53 -11.92 -5.15 4.25
C LEU A 53 -11.87 -3.72 3.67
N ASN A 54 -12.37 -2.72 4.40
CA ASN A 54 -12.18 -1.31 4.02
C ASN A 54 -10.70 -0.88 4.09
N SER A 55 -10.00 -1.25 5.18
CA SER A 55 -8.56 -0.97 5.34
C SER A 55 -7.73 -1.62 4.23
N MET A 56 -8.04 -2.86 3.84
CA MET A 56 -7.38 -3.52 2.72
C MET A 56 -7.63 -2.80 1.40
N ARG A 57 -8.86 -2.37 1.12
CA ARG A 57 -9.17 -1.60 -0.09
C ARG A 57 -8.41 -0.28 -0.14
N LEU A 58 -8.27 0.41 1.00
CA LEU A 58 -7.45 1.62 1.09
C LEU A 58 -5.99 1.33 0.77
N ASN A 59 -5.43 0.24 1.30
CA ASN A 59 -4.06 -0.16 1.03
C ASN A 59 -3.83 -0.49 -0.45
N ILE A 60 -4.76 -1.25 -1.05
CA ILE A 60 -4.75 -1.55 -2.49
C ILE A 60 -4.83 -0.26 -3.30
N ALA A 61 -5.73 0.66 -2.97
CA ALA A 61 -5.89 1.93 -3.67
C ALA A 61 -4.61 2.79 -3.63
N ASN A 62 -3.97 2.92 -2.46
CA ASN A 62 -2.69 3.63 -2.32
C ASN A 62 -1.58 3.00 -3.19
N ASN A 63 -1.55 1.66 -3.26
CA ASN A 63 -0.59 0.95 -4.10
C ASN A 63 -0.89 1.18 -5.60
N LEU A 64 -2.16 1.16 -6.00
CA LEU A 64 -2.57 1.41 -7.38
C LEU A 64 -2.15 2.81 -7.87
N GLU A 65 -2.28 3.83 -7.03
CA GLU A 65 -1.83 5.20 -7.33
C GLU A 65 -0.31 5.28 -7.54
N THR A 66 0.45 4.47 -6.79
CA THR A 66 1.92 4.43 -6.88
C THR A 66 2.39 3.69 -8.13
N VAL A 67 1.74 2.56 -8.47
CA VAL A 67 2.19 1.64 -9.51
C VAL A 67 1.68 2.05 -10.90
N TYR A 68 0.40 2.45 -11.01
CA TYR A 68 -0.24 2.67 -12.30
C TYR A 68 -0.46 4.16 -12.60
N ARG A 69 -0.26 4.54 -13.86
CA ARG A 69 -0.59 5.88 -14.36
C ARG A 69 -2.05 6.01 -14.81
N GLN A 70 -2.58 4.93 -15.37
CA GLN A 70 -3.96 4.86 -15.85
C GLN A 70 -4.45 3.41 -15.79
N LEU A 71 -5.73 3.20 -15.53
CA LEU A 71 -6.35 1.88 -15.49
C LEU A 71 -7.81 1.94 -15.94
N PRO A 72 -8.30 0.98 -16.76
CA PRO A 72 -9.72 0.89 -17.08
C PRO A 72 -10.57 0.61 -15.83
N ILE A 73 -11.78 1.18 -15.80
CA ILE A 73 -12.71 1.01 -14.67
C ILE A 73 -13.08 -0.47 -14.40
N GLU A 74 -13.12 -1.29 -15.45
CA GLU A 74 -13.38 -2.73 -15.35
C GLU A 74 -12.29 -3.49 -14.59
N ASN A 75 -11.02 -3.14 -14.83
CA ASN A 75 -9.89 -3.74 -14.14
C ASN A 75 -9.87 -3.28 -12.67
N LEU A 76 -10.18 -2.00 -12.44
CA LEU A 76 -10.25 -1.44 -11.10
C LEU A 76 -11.32 -2.14 -10.24
N ARG A 77 -12.48 -2.45 -10.83
CA ARG A 77 -13.55 -3.24 -10.19
C ARG A 77 -13.04 -4.60 -9.68
N ILE A 78 -12.31 -5.32 -10.53
CA ILE A 78 -11.78 -6.66 -10.19
C ILE A 78 -10.76 -6.55 -9.06
N LEU A 79 -9.84 -5.57 -9.12
CA LEU A 79 -8.78 -5.41 -8.12
C LEU A 79 -9.28 -4.97 -6.75
N LEU A 80 -10.35 -4.17 -6.68
CA LEU A 80 -10.96 -3.73 -5.41
C LEU A 80 -11.99 -4.73 -4.86
N PHE A 81 -12.21 -5.86 -5.54
CA PHE A 81 -13.21 -6.87 -5.21
C PHE A 81 -14.63 -6.28 -5.12
N LEU A 82 -14.96 -5.37 -6.03
CA LEU A 82 -16.28 -4.72 -6.10
C LEU A 82 -17.19 -5.48 -7.07
N LYS A 83 -18.46 -5.64 -6.70
CA LYS A 83 -19.45 -6.32 -7.56
C LYS A 83 -20.07 -5.37 -8.58
N GLU A 84 -20.32 -4.13 -8.16
CA GLU A 84 -20.97 -3.12 -8.98
C GLU A 84 -20.01 -2.00 -9.40
N ILE A 85 -20.22 -1.49 -10.62
CA ILE A 85 -19.48 -0.35 -11.15
C ILE A 85 -19.80 0.95 -10.38
N SER A 86 -21.02 1.06 -9.84
CA SER A 86 -21.48 2.22 -9.05
C SER A 86 -20.59 2.47 -7.83
N GLN A 87 -20.16 1.39 -7.16
CA GLN A 87 -19.25 1.47 -6.02
C GLN A 87 -17.87 1.98 -6.44
N VAL A 88 -17.42 1.61 -7.65
CA VAL A 88 -16.14 2.10 -8.18
C VAL A 88 -16.16 3.61 -8.39
N HIS A 89 -17.30 4.18 -8.81
CA HIS A 89 -17.45 5.62 -8.95
C HIS A 89 -17.31 6.36 -7.61
N GLU A 90 -17.94 5.84 -6.55
CA GLU A 90 -17.80 6.39 -5.19
C GLU A 90 -16.33 6.34 -4.71
N PHE A 91 -15.62 5.25 -4.99
CA PHE A 91 -14.19 5.15 -4.71
C PHE A 91 -13.36 6.16 -5.51
N VAL A 92 -13.64 6.34 -6.80
CA VAL A 92 -12.96 7.34 -7.63
C VAL A 92 -13.16 8.76 -7.09
N GLU A 93 -14.36 9.09 -6.60
CA GLU A 93 -14.64 10.38 -5.97
C GLU A 93 -13.91 10.54 -4.63
N ASN A 94 -13.94 9.53 -3.76
CA ASN A 94 -13.27 9.55 -2.45
C ASN A 94 -11.74 9.72 -2.56
N PHE A 95 -11.13 9.09 -3.56
CA PHE A 95 -9.69 9.20 -3.83
C PHE A 95 -9.34 10.34 -4.79
N ASN A 96 -10.33 11.12 -5.23
CA ASN A 96 -10.18 12.25 -6.14
C ASN A 96 -9.45 11.90 -7.45
N TRP A 97 -9.68 10.70 -7.99
CA TRP A 97 -9.10 10.23 -9.25
C TRP A 97 -9.85 10.78 -10.46
N LYS A 98 -9.15 11.00 -11.58
CA LYS A 98 -9.75 11.55 -12.80
C LYS A 98 -10.30 10.44 -13.69
N LEU A 99 -11.61 10.38 -13.85
CA LEU A 99 -12.25 9.48 -14.82
C LEU A 99 -12.41 10.17 -16.17
N VAL A 100 -11.76 9.66 -17.21
CA VAL A 100 -11.93 10.14 -18.60
C VAL A 100 -12.21 8.95 -19.50
N ASN A 101 -13.36 8.96 -20.18
CA ASN A 101 -13.75 7.94 -21.16
C ASN A 101 -13.68 6.48 -20.64
N GLY A 102 -14.04 6.24 -19.37
CA GLY A 102 -14.00 4.90 -18.76
C GLY A 102 -12.61 4.44 -18.30
N VAL A 103 -11.61 5.31 -18.39
CA VAL A 103 -10.26 5.10 -17.86
C VAL A 103 -10.05 6.01 -16.67
N VAL A 104 -9.62 5.42 -15.56
CA VAL A 104 -9.22 6.12 -14.35
C VAL A 104 -7.75 6.52 -14.52
N TYR A 105 -7.51 7.82 -14.47
CA TYR A 105 -6.19 8.40 -14.41
C TYR A 105 -5.87 8.66 -12.95
N PHE A 106 -4.89 7.93 -12.46
CA PHE A 106 -4.24 8.27 -11.22
C PHE A 106 -3.38 9.49 -11.55
N GLU A 107 -3.71 10.63 -10.94
CA GLU A 107 -2.68 11.64 -10.78
C GLU A 107 -1.61 10.93 -10.00
N LYS A 108 -0.51 10.54 -10.66
CA LYS A 108 0.73 10.31 -9.90
C LYS A 108 0.79 11.50 -8.97
N GLN A 109 1.14 11.27 -7.72
CA GLN A 109 1.72 12.33 -6.92
C GLN A 109 3.04 12.75 -7.60
N ASN A 110 2.93 13.40 -8.76
CA ASN A 110 3.61 14.63 -9.07
C ASN A 110 3.06 15.70 -8.09
N LYS A 111 3.06 15.41 -6.79
CA LYS A 111 3.76 16.32 -5.91
C LYS A 111 5.14 16.40 -6.53
N THR A 112 5.33 17.41 -7.38
CA THR A 112 6.36 18.47 -7.33
C THR A 112 7.41 18.30 -6.24
N VAL A 113 7.88 17.08 -6.09
CA VAL A 113 8.84 16.59 -5.12
C VAL A 113 9.69 15.57 -5.86
N LEU A 114 9.20 14.72 -6.78
CA LEU A 114 10.12 13.81 -7.49
C LEU A 114 10.89 14.42 -8.69
N ASP A 115 10.44 15.50 -9.30
CA ASP A 115 11.25 16.23 -10.31
C ASP A 115 12.05 17.38 -9.70
N GLU A 116 11.58 17.92 -8.57
CA GLU A 116 12.30 18.97 -7.83
C GLU A 116 13.24 18.36 -6.79
N THR A 117 12.89 17.31 -6.05
CA THR A 117 13.78 16.66 -5.07
C THR A 117 14.72 15.63 -5.63
N ASN A 118 14.52 14.99 -6.79
CA ASN A 118 15.68 14.27 -7.37
C ASN A 118 16.76 15.26 -7.81
N GLN A 119 16.40 16.42 -8.38
CA GLN A 119 17.38 17.47 -8.65
C GLN A 119 17.86 18.16 -7.37
N ILE A 120 16.99 18.52 -6.43
CA ILE A 120 17.37 19.23 -5.19
C ILE A 120 18.13 18.28 -4.25
N ASP A 121 17.77 17.01 -4.14
CA ASP A 121 18.48 16.00 -3.33
C ASP A 121 19.78 15.58 -4.02
N GLU A 122 19.84 15.39 -5.36
CA GLU A 122 21.11 15.23 -6.07
C GLU A 122 22.00 16.48 -5.92
N ILE A 123 21.46 17.69 -6.06
CA ILE A 123 22.21 18.95 -5.85
C ILE A 123 22.63 19.10 -4.38
N ASN A 124 21.84 18.62 -3.42
CA ASN A 124 22.17 18.70 -1.99
C ASN A 124 23.21 17.64 -1.60
N ASP A 125 23.13 16.45 -2.20
CA ASP A 125 24.14 15.39 -2.09
C ASP A 125 25.45 15.82 -2.77
N GLU A 126 25.40 16.42 -3.95
CA GLU A 126 26.57 17.01 -4.63
C GLU A 126 27.22 18.10 -3.77
N LYS A 127 26.42 19.02 -3.21
CA LYS A 127 26.92 20.05 -2.28
C LYS A 127 27.51 19.45 -1.01
N SER A 128 26.94 18.35 -0.50
CA SER A 128 27.44 17.62 0.65
C SER A 128 28.81 16.97 0.36
N ILE A 129 28.96 16.33 -0.81
CA ILE A 129 30.22 15.74 -1.26
C ILE A 129 31.31 16.81 -1.42
N ILE A 130 30.99 17.94 -2.06
CA ILE A 130 31.92 19.06 -2.24
C ILE A 130 32.34 19.63 -0.87
N ARG A 131 31.39 19.84 0.04
CA ARG A 131 31.65 20.35 1.39
C ARG A 131 32.56 19.41 2.17
N ASN A 132 32.29 18.11 2.13
CA ASN A 132 33.12 17.12 2.80
C ASN A 132 34.53 17.09 2.21
N SER A 133 34.68 17.14 0.88
CA SER A 133 36.00 17.21 0.22
C SER A 133 36.83 18.43 0.66
N LEU A 134 36.19 19.60 0.81
CA LEU A 134 36.84 20.81 1.31
C LEU A 134 37.27 20.67 2.79
N ILE A 135 36.40 20.13 3.64
CA ILE A 135 36.69 19.91 5.07
C ILE A 135 37.86 18.93 5.23
N TYR A 136 37.86 17.82 4.50
CA TYR A 136 38.96 16.85 4.54
C TYR A 136 40.28 17.46 4.08
N ALA A 137 40.27 18.30 3.04
CA ALA A 137 41.47 18.99 2.58
C ALA A 137 42.01 19.98 3.63
N THR A 138 41.14 20.78 4.26
CA THR A 138 41.55 21.72 5.31
C THR A 138 42.08 21.03 6.56
N GLU A 139 41.45 19.94 7.00
CA GLU A 139 41.94 19.16 8.16
C GLU A 139 43.28 18.47 7.85
N MET A 140 43.51 18.01 6.62
CA MET A 140 44.83 17.50 6.22
C MET A 140 45.90 18.59 6.19
N GLU A 141 45.59 19.78 5.65
CA GLU A 141 46.51 20.92 5.65
C GLU A 141 46.86 21.37 7.07
N ARG A 142 45.93 21.28 8.02
CA ARG A 142 46.14 21.64 9.42
C ARG A 142 47.11 20.70 10.17
N ILE A 143 47.25 19.45 9.72
CA ILE A 143 48.15 18.46 10.33
C ILE A 143 49.58 18.58 9.76
N ILE A 144 49.73 19.22 8.59
CA ILE A 144 51.02 19.50 7.93
C ILE A 144 51.65 20.76 8.54
#